data_AF-A0A1U7UZ19-F1
#
_entry.id   AF-A0A1U7UZ19-F1
#
_cell.length_a   1.000
_cell.length_b   1.000
_cell.length_c   1.000
_cell.angle_alpha   90.00
_cell.angle_beta   90.00
_cell.angle_gamma   90.00
#
_symmetry.space_group_name_H-M   'P 1'
#
loop_
_entity.id
_entity.type
_entity.pdbx_description
1 polymer ?
#
loop_
_entity_poly.entity_id
_entity_poly.type
_entity_poly.pdbx_seq_one_letter_code
_entity_poly.pdbx_strand_id
1 'polypeptide(L)'
;MVSVRGESSQRITQISSHKTHSVANELASGSIEVKNIEDLGDCNHPENYWVVATIVDVELDRGWCYLACQNFSKKLEKEGNKFYCKKCEQIQSATHRLLVLQMTLHV
;
A
#
# COMPACT_ATOMS: atom_id res chain seq x y z
N MET A 1 -5.85 -28.95 -30.42
CA MET A 1 -5.28 -29.03 -29.06
C MET A 1 -4.59 -27.70 -28.76
N VAL A 2 -4.87 -27.19 -27.56
CA VAL A 2 -4.26 -26.07 -26.80
C VAL A 2 -4.33 -24.66 -27.41
N SER A 3 -5.33 -23.91 -26.92
CA SER A 3 -5.40 -22.45 -26.93
C SER A 3 -4.45 -21.88 -25.88
N VAL A 4 -3.42 -21.15 -26.30
CA VAL A 4 -2.57 -20.36 -25.39
C VAL A 4 -3.26 -19.01 -25.16
N ARG A 5 -3.89 -18.84 -23.99
CA ARG A 5 -4.37 -17.54 -23.53
C ARG A 5 -3.19 -16.79 -22.89
N GLY A 6 -2.68 -15.79 -23.62
CA GLY A 6 -1.67 -14.85 -23.13
C GLY A 6 -2.19 -14.01 -21.97
N GLU A 7 -1.28 -13.72 -21.04
CA GLU A 7 -1.51 -13.24 -19.69
C GLU A 7 -2.29 -11.92 -19.60
N SER A 8 -3.22 -11.86 -18.63
CA SER A 8 -3.86 -10.61 -18.25
C SER A 8 -2.85 -9.71 -17.53
N SER A 9 -2.28 -8.76 -18.26
CA SER A 9 -1.55 -7.63 -17.68
C SER A 9 -2.51 -6.85 -16.77
N GLN A 10 -2.32 -6.95 -15.46
CA GLN A 10 -3.10 -6.18 -14.49
C GLN A 10 -2.63 -4.73 -14.57
N ARG A 11 -3.46 -3.86 -15.18
CA ARG A 11 -3.22 -2.42 -15.21
C ARG A 11 -3.19 -1.89 -13.79
N ILE A 12 -2.08 -1.25 -13.42
CA ILE A 12 -2.01 -0.36 -12.27
C ILE A 12 -3.11 0.69 -12.47
N THR A 13 -4.15 0.66 -11.64
CA THR A 13 -5.19 1.69 -11.67
C THR A 13 -4.57 3.01 -11.26
N GLN A 14 -4.52 3.93 -12.21
CA GLN A 14 -4.12 5.31 -12.02
C GLN A 14 -4.96 5.92 -10.90
N ILE A 15 -4.30 6.40 -9.84
CA ILE A 15 -4.93 7.13 -8.74
C ILE A 15 -5.73 8.31 -9.32
N SER A 16 -7.03 8.32 -9.05
CA SER A 16 -7.95 9.33 -9.58
C SER A 16 -7.50 10.73 -9.18
N SER A 17 -7.32 11.61 -10.18
CA SER A 17 -6.87 13.00 -10.00
C SER A 17 -7.99 13.85 -9.41
N HIS A 18 -8.24 13.74 -8.10
CA HIS A 18 -9.13 14.68 -7.42
C HIS A 18 -8.33 15.84 -6.82
N LYS A 19 -8.59 17.04 -7.38
CA LYS A 19 -8.16 18.39 -6.97
C LYS A 19 -6.66 18.72 -7.09
N THR A 20 -6.37 19.66 -7.98
CA THR A 20 -5.07 20.20 -8.40
C THR A 20 -4.39 21.10 -7.35
N HIS A 21 -4.21 20.62 -6.13
CA HIS A 21 -3.19 21.20 -5.25
C HIS A 21 -1.98 20.28 -5.28
N SER A 22 -0.91 20.77 -5.90
CA SER A 22 0.34 20.03 -5.92
C SER A 22 0.88 19.99 -4.50
N VAL A 23 1.09 18.79 -3.96
CA VAL A 23 1.76 18.59 -2.66
C VAL A 23 3.08 19.35 -2.62
N ALA A 24 3.82 19.40 -3.73
CA ALA A 24 5.04 20.19 -3.83
C ALA A 24 4.81 21.70 -3.57
N ASN A 25 3.66 22.23 -4.00
CA ASN A 25 3.31 23.62 -3.77
C ASN A 25 2.92 23.89 -2.31
N GLU A 26 2.25 22.94 -1.64
CA GLU A 26 1.89 23.06 -0.21
C GLU A 26 3.12 22.97 0.70
N LEU A 27 4.09 22.13 0.33
CA LEU A 27 5.40 22.06 0.97
C LEU A 27 6.17 23.38 0.77
N ALA A 28 6.20 23.90 -0.46
CA ALA A 28 6.90 25.15 -0.77
C ALA A 28 6.25 26.39 -0.13
N SER A 29 4.92 26.39 0.03
CA SER A 29 4.19 27.49 0.68
C SER A 29 4.31 27.48 2.20
N GLY A 30 4.93 26.46 2.81
CA GLY A 30 5.01 26.30 4.25
C GLY A 30 3.66 26.04 4.92
N SER A 31 2.66 25.62 4.13
CA SER A 31 1.31 25.31 4.65
C SER A 31 1.26 23.97 5.36
N ILE A 32 2.30 23.16 5.21
CA ILE A 32 2.51 21.87 5.87
C ILE A 32 3.80 21.97 6.69
N GLU A 33 3.71 21.65 7.98
CA GLU A 33 4.89 21.51 8.83
C GLU A 33 5.57 20.17 8.53
N VAL A 34 6.78 20.23 7.96
CA VAL A 34 7.60 19.07 7.64
C VAL A 34 8.62 18.86 8.76
N LYS A 35 8.70 17.64 9.28
CA LYS A 35 9.69 17.23 10.29
C LYS A 35 10.82 16.42 9.67
N ASN A 36 12.00 16.49 10.28
CA ASN A 36 13.09 15.58 9.93
C ASN A 36 12.85 14.22 10.59
N ILE A 37 13.39 13.16 9.98
CA ILE A 37 13.27 11.79 10.53
C ILE A 37 13.84 11.72 11.95
N GLU A 38 14.91 12.47 12.24
CA GLU A 38 15.53 12.56 13.57
C GLU A 38 14.54 13.04 14.66
N ASP A 39 13.68 13.99 14.30
CA ASP A 39 12.69 14.60 15.22
C ASP A 39 11.53 13.65 15.55
N LEU A 40 11.34 12.56 14.78
CA LEU A 40 10.30 11.57 15.03
C LEU A 40 10.63 10.62 16.19
N GLY A 41 11.92 10.46 16.54
CA GLY A 41 12.34 9.57 17.63
C GLY A 41 11.74 9.95 19.00
N ASP A 42 11.51 11.24 19.21
CA ASP A 42 10.97 11.79 20.46
C ASP A 42 9.43 11.94 20.45
N CYS A 43 8.78 11.63 19.32
CA CYS A 43 7.34 11.75 19.15
C CYS A 43 6.61 10.52 19.74
N ASN A 44 6.27 10.58 21.04
CA ASN A 44 5.52 9.51 21.73
C ASN A 44 3.99 9.62 21.64
N HIS A 45 3.46 10.60 20.90
CA HIS A 45 2.02 10.83 20.77
C HIS A 45 1.53 10.39 19.38
N PRO A 46 0.35 9.74 19.29
CA PRO A 46 -0.21 9.31 18.01
C PRO A 46 -0.76 10.54 17.25
N GLU A 47 0.11 11.18 16.48
CA GLU A 47 -0.20 12.30 15.60
C GLU A 47 0.26 11.97 14.16
N ASN A 48 -0.27 12.70 13.18
CA ASN A 48 0.17 12.59 11.80
C ASN A 48 1.32 13.55 11.54
N TYR A 49 2.42 13.05 10.97
CA TYR A 49 3.58 13.85 10.61
C TYR A 49 3.82 13.83 9.09
N TRP A 50 4.34 14.94 8.58
CA TRP A 50 4.81 15.04 7.21
C TRP A 50 6.33 14.99 7.20
N VAL A 51 6.88 14.12 6.36
CA VAL A 51 8.33 13.94 6.20
C VAL A 51 8.65 13.93 4.71
N VAL A 52 9.68 14.66 4.32
CA VAL A 52 10.26 14.58 2.98
C VAL A 52 11.52 13.73 3.08
N ALA A 53 11.54 12.61 2.35
CA ALA A 53 12.65 11.68 2.38
C ALA A 53 12.80 10.96 1.04
N THR A 54 14.01 10.44 0.81
CA THR A 54 14.29 9.58 -0.34
C THR A 54 14.09 8.12 0.06
N ILE A 55 13.34 7.37 -0.75
CA ILE A 55 13.20 5.92 -0.57
C ILE A 55 14.55 5.30 -0.94
N VAL A 56 15.22 4.68 0.01
CA VAL A 56 16.52 4.02 -0.24
C VAL A 56 16.40 2.53 -0.50
N ASP A 57 15.39 1.89 0.08
CA ASP A 57 15.16 0.47 -0.10
C ASP A 57 13.68 0.11 0.12
N VAL A 58 13.25 -0.95 -0.55
CA VAL A 58 11.91 -1.53 -0.40
C VAL A 58 12.05 -3.04 -0.21
N GLU A 59 11.68 -3.55 0.96
CA GLU A 59 11.75 -4.99 1.24
C GLU A 59 10.66 -5.75 0.47
N LEU A 60 11.07 -6.44 -0.60
CA LEU A 60 10.15 -7.21 -1.46
C LEU A 60 10.09 -8.71 -1.11
N ASP A 61 11.06 -9.21 -0.34
CA ASP A 61 11.21 -10.65 -0.14
C ASP A 61 10.15 -11.25 0.78
N ARG A 62 9.53 -10.44 1.66
CA ARG A 62 8.55 -10.93 2.64
C ARG A 62 7.43 -9.92 2.84
N GLY A 63 6.19 -10.40 2.76
CA GLY A 63 5.03 -9.67 3.28
C GLY A 63 4.60 -8.42 2.53
N TRP A 64 5.29 -8.03 1.44
CA TRP A 64 4.94 -6.87 0.59
C TRP A 64 3.53 -6.94 -0.01
N CYS A 65 2.96 -8.14 -0.15
CA CYS A 65 1.58 -8.33 -0.56
C CYS A 65 0.89 -9.46 0.20
N TYR A 66 -0.44 -9.41 0.23
CA TYR A 66 -1.29 -10.45 0.76
C TYR A 66 -2.51 -10.66 -0.13
N LEU A 67 -3.05 -11.87 -0.08
CA LEU A 67 -4.31 -12.19 -0.74
C LEU A 67 -5.46 -11.62 0.08
N ALA A 68 -6.18 -10.69 -0.50
CA ALA A 68 -7.31 -10.00 0.11
C ALA A 68 -8.61 -10.34 -0.59
N CYS A 69 -9.72 -10.16 0.13
CA CYS A 69 -11.04 -10.19 -0.47
C CYS A 69 -11.18 -9.00 -1.45
N GLN A 70 -11.91 -9.21 -2.54
CA GLN A 70 -12.22 -8.12 -3.47
C GLN A 70 -13.08 -7.04 -2.80
N ASN A 71 -14.10 -7.47 -2.06
CA ASN A 71 -15.03 -6.58 -1.37
C ASN A 71 -14.45 -5.98 -0.08
N PHE A 72 -13.48 -6.65 0.54
CA PHE A 72 -12.88 -6.22 1.79
C PHE A 72 -11.36 -6.30 1.74
N SER A 73 -10.67 -5.25 2.17
CA SER A 73 -9.20 -5.25 2.33
C SER A 73 -8.68 -6.18 3.45
N LYS A 74 -9.45 -7.20 3.86
CA LYS A 74 -9.03 -8.19 4.84
C LYS A 74 -8.34 -9.36 4.15
N LYS A 75 -7.29 -9.87 4.80
CA LYS A 75 -6.56 -11.06 4.40
C LYS A 75 -7.48 -12.28 4.36
N LEU A 76 -7.38 -13.05 3.28
CA LEU A 76 -8.12 -14.30 3.10
C LEU A 76 -7.40 -15.46 3.79
N GLU A 77 -8.19 -16.44 4.24
CA GLU A 77 -7.67 -17.71 4.77
C GLU A 77 -7.62 -18.74 3.65
N LYS A 78 -6.52 -19.50 3.61
CA LYS A 78 -6.37 -20.56 2.62
C LYS A 78 -6.99 -21.84 3.17
N GLU A 79 -7.99 -22.36 2.49
CA GLU A 79 -8.65 -23.63 2.80
C GLU A 79 -8.49 -24.56 1.59
N GLY A 80 -7.46 -25.43 1.65
CA GLY A 80 -7.03 -26.23 0.50
C GLY A 80 -6.58 -25.35 -0.68
N ASN A 81 -7.28 -25.46 -1.81
CA ASN A 81 -7.04 -24.67 -3.03
C ASN A 81 -7.96 -23.44 -3.14
N LYS A 82 -8.74 -23.13 -2.10
CA LYS A 82 -9.70 -22.04 -2.09
C LYS A 82 -9.30 -20.99 -1.07
N PHE A 83 -9.85 -19.79 -1.24
CA PHE A 83 -9.64 -18.67 -0.32
C PHE A 83 -10.96 -18.30 0.33
N TYR A 84 -11.02 -18.38 1.65
CA TYR A 84 -12.21 -18.07 2.44
C TYR A 84 -12.10 -16.67 3.04
N CYS A 85 -13.16 -15.89 2.91
CA CYS A 85 -13.28 -14.60 3.59
C CYS A 85 -14.20 -14.74 4.80
N LYS A 86 -13.63 -14.64 6.00
CA LYS A 86 -14.40 -14.65 7.25
C LYS A 86 -15.50 -13.58 7.33
N LYS A 87 -15.30 -12.42 6.68
CA LYS A 87 -16.28 -11.32 6.71
C LYS A 87 -17.43 -11.51 5.72
N CYS A 88 -17.18 -12.18 4.59
CA CYS A 88 -18.24 -12.55 3.64
C CYS A 88 -18.90 -13.88 3.98
N GLU A 89 -18.28 -14.66 4.87
CA GLU A 89 -18.69 -16.04 5.21
C GLU A 89 -18.79 -16.97 3.99
N GLN A 90 -17.93 -16.75 2.98
CA GLN A 90 -17.93 -17.54 1.75
C GLN A 90 -16.54 -17.58 1.09
N ILE A 91 -16.40 -18.51 0.15
CA ILE A 91 -15.24 -18.59 -0.75
C ILE A 91 -15.23 -17.37 -1.67
N GLN A 92 -14.04 -16.78 -1.85
CA GLN A 92 -13.81 -15.60 -2.67
C GLN A 92 -12.68 -15.85 -3.67
N SER A 93 -12.72 -15.14 -4.80
CA SER A 93 -11.52 -14.94 -5.61
C SER A 93 -10.55 -14.03 -4.88
N ALA A 94 -9.27 -14.39 -4.91
CA ALA A 94 -8.23 -13.61 -4.25
C ALA A 94 -7.72 -12.49 -5.16
N THR A 95 -7.49 -11.32 -4.57
CA THR A 95 -6.78 -10.21 -5.21
C THR A 95 -5.54 -9.90 -4.39
N HIS A 96 -4.39 -9.68 -5.04
CA HIS A 96 -3.19 -9.21 -4.36
C HIS A 96 -3.39 -7.77 -3.90
N ARG A 97 -3.14 -7.50 -2.62
CA ARG A 97 -3.06 -6.14 -2.08
C ARG A 97 -1.70 -5.93 -1.45
N LEU A 98 -1.15 -4.74 -1.66
CA LEU A 98 0.12 -4.34 -1.09
C LEU A 98 -0.04 -4.11 0.41
N LEU A 99 0.92 -4.61 1.17
CA LEU A 99 1.16 -4.29 2.57
C LEU A 99 2.32 -3.30 2.55
N VAL A 100 2.08 -2.04 2.91
CA VAL A 100 3.18 -1.09 3.10
C VAL A 100 3.82 -1.46 4.43
N LEU A 101 4.64 -2.49 4.41
CA LEU A 101 5.42 -2.95 5.54
C LEU A 101 6.85 -2.52 5.29
N GLN A 102 7.24 -1.47 6.01
CA GLN A 102 8.60 -0.97 6.12
C GLN A 102 9.18 -0.39 4.82
N MET A 103 9.19 0.94 4.77
CA MET A 103 10.04 1.71 3.86
C MET A 103 11.20 2.21 4.71
N THR A 104 12.42 1.81 4.37
CA THR A 104 13.61 2.40 5.00
C THR A 104 13.81 3.78 4.38
N LEU A 105 13.78 4.81 5.22
CA LEU A 105 14.11 6.17 4.84
C LEU A 105 15.53 6.46 5.32
N HIS A 106 16.35 7.09 4.48
CA HIS A 106 17.70 7.51 4.85
C HIS A 106 17.70 8.98 5.25
N VAL A 107 18.50 9.30 6.27
CA VAL A 107 18.81 10.65 6.74
C VAL A 107 19.93 11.24 5.88
#